data_AF-A0A165L1K4-F1
#
_entry.id   AF-A0A165L1K4-F1
#
_cell.length_a   1.000
_cell.length_b   1.000
_cell.length_c   1.000
_cell.angle_alpha   90.00
_cell.angle_beta   90.00
_cell.angle_gamma   90.00
#
_symmetry.space_group_name_H-M   'P 1'
#
loop_
_entity.id
_entity.type
_entity.pdbx_description
1 polymer ?
#
loop_
_entity_poly.entity_id
_entity_poly.type
_entity_poly.pdbx_seq_one_letter_code
_entity_poly.pdbx_strand_id
1 'polypeptide(L)'
;MPELTRLRCGFKGFDQLGLALSGCPKLETLHADLSHVLVPGRSELMQAAISRIHAHLSTLHTITVLHITETSYWFINELFHCPEVKHLFLGYDLIPTSRACDGLAILNDLRDSTMRTRLVFSDNETAFVYAVNKHDRTRTILLRRHRGNHLSDICGIHVVSVTSLVFHSDSWFRDTEDKLPVFPRVRKVTITDPSMFAVLIDLAESKSSTTRPCPELQDLVLAGKSDSKPVNILYSGAVRLIRALKGDNAIIRTLRVGPGIVLRGDADAEFDGIVHQMRWDSNPA
;
A
#
# COMPACT_ATOMS: atom_id res chain seq x y z
N MET A 1 9.16 30.77 -16.80
CA MET A 1 10.45 30.57 -16.11
C MET A 1 11.20 29.47 -16.85
N PRO A 2 11.86 29.79 -17.98
CA PRO A 2 12.34 28.78 -18.93
C PRO A 2 13.41 27.85 -18.36
N GLU A 3 14.20 28.33 -17.41
CA GLU A 3 15.27 27.57 -16.74
C GLU A 3 14.80 26.83 -15.47
N LEU A 4 13.52 26.94 -15.10
CA LEU A 4 13.03 26.33 -13.86
C LEU A 4 12.96 24.80 -13.99
N THR A 5 13.74 24.09 -13.18
CA THR A 5 13.79 22.62 -13.16
C THR A 5 12.90 22.00 -12.09
N ARG A 6 12.50 22.76 -11.06
CA ARG A 6 11.65 22.28 -9.97
C ARG A 6 10.53 23.27 -9.68
N LEU A 7 9.30 22.80 -9.68
CA LEU A 7 8.12 23.59 -9.38
C LEU A 7 7.35 22.92 -8.25
N ARG A 8 7.15 23.66 -7.15
CA ARG A 8 6.24 23.28 -6.07
C ARG A 8 5.20 24.38 -5.90
N CYS A 9 3.96 24.08 -6.21
CA CYS A 9 2.88 25.07 -6.22
C CYS A 9 1.52 24.44 -5.91
N GLY A 10 0.64 25.22 -5.28
CA GLY A 10 -0.78 24.92 -5.18
C GLY A 10 -1.53 25.52 -6.36
N PHE A 11 -2.45 24.75 -6.93
CA PHE A 11 -3.21 25.16 -8.11
C PHE A 11 -4.70 25.28 -7.77
N LYS A 12 -5.33 26.37 -8.20
CA LYS A 12 -6.79 26.54 -8.06
C LYS A 12 -7.59 25.82 -9.15
N GLY A 13 -6.90 25.36 -10.20
CA GLY A 13 -7.50 24.69 -11.35
C GLY A 13 -6.46 24.09 -12.29
N PHE A 14 -6.93 23.22 -13.20
CA PHE A 14 -6.10 22.56 -14.20
C PHE A 14 -5.58 23.52 -15.29
N ASP A 15 -6.27 24.63 -15.51
CA ASP A 15 -5.82 25.72 -16.38
C ASP A 15 -4.50 26.33 -15.87
N GLN A 16 -4.42 26.65 -14.58
CA GLN A 16 -3.23 27.21 -13.95
C GLN A 16 -2.07 26.22 -13.97
N LEU A 17 -2.35 24.93 -13.70
CA LEU A 17 -1.36 23.88 -13.83
C LEU A 17 -0.84 23.80 -15.27
N GLY A 18 -1.73 23.83 -16.26
CA GLY A 18 -1.35 23.82 -17.67
C GLY A 18 -0.50 25.02 -18.08
N LEU A 19 -0.86 26.23 -17.63
CA LEU A 19 -0.08 27.44 -17.89
C LEU A 19 1.31 27.36 -17.24
N ALA A 20 1.39 26.88 -16.01
CA ALA A 20 2.65 26.73 -15.30
C ALA A 20 3.59 25.75 -16.00
N LEU A 21 3.07 24.60 -16.45
CA LEU A 21 3.81 23.64 -17.27
C LEU A 21 4.31 24.27 -18.57
N SER A 22 3.45 25.00 -19.29
CA SER A 22 3.83 25.67 -20.54
C SER A 22 4.94 26.71 -20.34
N GLY A 23 4.96 27.37 -19.19
CA GLY A 23 5.97 28.37 -18.85
C GLY A 23 7.31 27.79 -18.35
N CYS A 24 7.42 26.47 -18.16
CA CYS A 24 8.58 25.80 -17.56
C CYS A 24 9.05 24.59 -18.42
N PRO A 25 9.55 24.81 -19.65
CA PRO A 25 9.96 23.74 -20.57
C PRO A 25 11.04 22.79 -20.04
N LYS A 26 11.91 23.26 -19.14
CA LYS A 26 13.00 22.46 -18.54
C LYS A 26 12.60 21.80 -17.22
N LEU A 27 11.30 21.68 -16.93
CA LEU A 27 10.82 21.15 -15.66
C LEU A 27 11.15 19.65 -15.52
N GLU A 28 11.90 19.30 -14.47
CA GLU A 28 12.28 17.93 -14.14
C GLU A 28 11.46 17.36 -12.98
N THR A 29 11.00 18.24 -12.08
CA THR A 29 10.23 17.87 -10.88
C THR A 29 9.02 18.77 -10.69
N LEU A 30 7.84 18.17 -10.60
CA LEU A 30 6.59 18.83 -10.30
C LEU A 30 6.04 18.35 -8.95
N HIS A 31 5.76 19.27 -8.04
CA HIS A 31 4.95 19.05 -6.86
C HIS A 31 3.68 19.91 -6.97
N ALA A 32 2.57 19.27 -7.31
CA ALA A 32 1.27 19.89 -7.48
C ALA A 32 0.39 19.60 -6.26
N ASP A 33 -0.11 20.66 -5.64
CA ASP A 33 -1.13 20.60 -4.60
C ASP A 33 -2.48 20.99 -5.21
N LEU A 34 -3.45 20.05 -5.14
CA LEU A 34 -4.78 20.19 -5.74
C LEU A 34 -5.88 20.53 -4.72
N SER A 35 -5.52 20.94 -3.49
CA SER A 35 -6.47 21.26 -2.40
C SER A 35 -7.50 22.34 -2.76
N HIS A 36 -7.23 23.16 -3.79
CA HIS A 36 -8.10 24.23 -4.24
C HIS A 36 -8.81 23.93 -5.58
N VAL A 37 -8.72 22.71 -6.10
CA VAL A 37 -9.38 22.32 -7.36
C VAL A 37 -10.81 21.87 -7.07
N LEU A 38 -11.77 22.74 -7.40
CA LEU A 38 -13.19 22.55 -7.05
C LEU A 38 -14.07 21.99 -8.18
N VAL A 39 -13.55 21.81 -9.39
CA VAL A 39 -14.38 21.50 -10.58
C VAL A 39 -14.52 19.98 -10.77
N PRO A 40 -15.72 19.40 -10.62
CA PRO A 40 -15.96 17.98 -10.86
C PRO A 40 -15.98 17.62 -12.35
N GLY A 41 -15.50 16.41 -12.68
CA GLY A 41 -15.66 15.78 -14.00
C GLY A 41 -14.45 15.90 -14.95
N ARG A 42 -14.51 15.15 -16.06
CA ARG A 42 -13.56 15.28 -17.17
C ARG A 42 -13.78 16.64 -17.84
N SER A 43 -12.94 17.61 -17.51
CA SER A 43 -12.93 18.92 -18.17
C SER A 43 -11.90 18.96 -19.30
N GLU A 44 -12.16 19.75 -20.33
CA GLU A 44 -11.17 20.04 -21.38
C GLU A 44 -9.87 20.59 -20.79
N LEU A 45 -9.96 21.35 -19.69
CA LEU A 45 -8.82 21.88 -18.95
C LEU A 45 -7.95 20.78 -18.34
N MET A 46 -8.58 19.74 -17.80
CA MET A 46 -7.88 18.56 -17.26
C MET A 46 -7.13 17.82 -18.38
N GLN A 47 -7.80 17.58 -19.52
CA GLN A 47 -7.15 16.97 -20.68
C GLN A 47 -5.99 17.83 -21.21
N ALA A 48 -6.18 19.13 -21.29
CA ALA A 48 -5.12 20.05 -21.70
C ALA A 48 -3.94 20.06 -20.72
N ALA A 49 -4.17 19.89 -19.42
CA ALA A 49 -3.10 19.73 -18.44
C ALA A 49 -2.34 18.42 -18.64
N ILE A 50 -3.05 17.29 -18.84
CA ILE A 50 -2.44 15.98 -19.15
C ILE A 50 -1.60 16.05 -20.42
N SER A 51 -2.13 16.58 -21.52
CA SER A 51 -1.38 16.73 -22.78
C SER A 51 -0.10 17.55 -22.61
N ARG A 52 -0.13 18.58 -21.77
CA ARG A 52 1.07 19.38 -21.46
C ARG A 52 2.07 18.61 -20.61
N ILE A 53 1.61 17.78 -19.67
CA ILE A 53 2.51 16.87 -18.94
C ILE A 53 3.15 15.90 -19.92
N HIS A 54 2.38 15.33 -20.85
CA HIS A 54 2.91 14.45 -21.89
C HIS A 54 4.02 15.11 -22.72
N ALA A 55 3.86 16.39 -23.08
CA ALA A 55 4.87 17.15 -23.80
C ALA A 55 6.19 17.34 -23.00
N HIS A 56 6.15 17.23 -21.67
CA HIS A 56 7.32 17.37 -20.80
C HIS A 56 7.93 16.03 -20.36
N LEU A 57 7.40 14.87 -20.79
CA LEU A 57 7.86 13.57 -20.29
C LEU A 57 9.32 13.23 -20.60
N SER A 58 9.94 13.90 -21.57
CA SER A 58 11.37 13.76 -21.85
C SER A 58 12.26 14.32 -20.73
N THR A 59 11.77 15.32 -19.99
CA THR A 59 12.51 16.01 -18.91
C THR A 59 11.91 15.73 -17.54
N LEU A 60 10.59 15.59 -17.44
CA LEU A 60 9.85 15.44 -16.19
C LEU A 60 10.01 14.02 -15.61
N HIS A 61 10.81 13.90 -14.56
CA HIS A 61 11.16 12.63 -13.94
C HIS A 61 10.33 12.33 -12.70
N THR A 62 10.00 13.36 -11.94
CA THR A 62 9.30 13.23 -10.66
C THR A 62 8.05 14.07 -10.64
N ILE A 63 6.91 13.42 -10.35
CA ILE A 63 5.63 14.09 -10.18
C ILE A 63 5.10 13.71 -8.80
N THR A 64 4.78 14.71 -7.99
CA THR A 64 4.06 14.56 -6.74
C THR A 64 2.74 15.29 -6.89
N VAL A 65 1.63 14.61 -6.62
CA VAL A 65 0.30 15.22 -6.57
C VAL A 65 -0.31 14.98 -5.19
N LEU A 66 -0.70 16.03 -4.49
CA LEU A 66 -1.28 15.98 -3.15
C LEU A 66 -2.72 16.47 -3.14
N HIS A 67 -3.44 16.10 -2.08
CA HIS A 67 -4.84 16.48 -1.85
C HIS A 67 -5.73 16.07 -3.03
N ILE A 68 -5.53 14.84 -3.49
CA ILE A 68 -6.32 14.23 -4.55
C ILE A 68 -7.74 13.99 -4.03
N THR A 69 -8.71 14.48 -4.79
CA THR A 69 -10.14 14.31 -4.54
C THR A 69 -10.80 13.55 -5.70
N GLU A 70 -12.07 13.17 -5.52
CA GLU A 70 -12.90 12.55 -6.57
C GLU A 70 -12.89 13.38 -7.88
N THR A 71 -12.85 14.71 -7.79
CA THR A 71 -12.85 15.59 -8.98
C THR A 71 -11.57 15.44 -9.82
N SER A 72 -10.47 15.05 -9.19
CA SER A 72 -9.18 14.85 -9.82
C SER A 72 -8.90 13.40 -10.22
N TYR A 73 -9.80 12.45 -9.94
CA TYR A 73 -9.58 11.02 -10.15
C TYR A 73 -9.08 10.68 -11.55
N TRP A 74 -9.75 11.20 -12.59
CA TRP A 74 -9.38 10.93 -13.98
C TRP A 74 -7.98 11.42 -14.33
N PHE A 75 -7.61 12.62 -13.87
CA PHE A 75 -6.28 13.17 -14.04
C PHE A 75 -5.22 12.24 -13.43
N ILE A 76 -5.48 11.74 -12.22
CA ILE A 76 -4.56 10.86 -11.53
C ILE A 76 -4.47 9.49 -12.21
N ASN A 77 -5.59 8.95 -12.68
CA ASN A 77 -5.58 7.67 -13.37
C ASN A 77 -4.74 7.72 -14.64
N GLU A 78 -4.87 8.79 -15.45
CA GLU A 78 -4.05 9.00 -16.65
C GLU A 78 -2.56 9.15 -16.29
N LEU A 79 -2.24 9.96 -15.27
CA LEU A 79 -0.86 10.12 -14.79
C LEU A 79 -0.24 8.82 -14.28
N PHE A 80 -1.03 8.00 -13.58
CA PHE A 80 -0.59 6.73 -13.05
C PHE A 80 -0.13 5.77 -14.15
N HIS A 81 -0.90 5.74 -15.24
CA HIS A 81 -0.66 4.90 -16.40
C HIS A 81 0.37 5.47 -17.38
N CYS A 82 0.80 6.73 -17.22
CA CYS A 82 1.86 7.31 -18.04
C CYS A 82 3.19 6.58 -17.79
N PRO A 83 3.69 5.80 -18.76
CA PRO A 83 4.85 4.95 -18.51
C PRO A 83 6.13 5.76 -18.32
N GLU A 84 6.29 6.90 -18.99
CA GLU A 84 7.54 7.68 -19.04
C GLU A 84 7.92 8.32 -17.69
N VAL A 85 6.94 8.58 -16.81
CA VAL A 85 7.21 9.13 -15.46
C VAL A 85 8.02 8.12 -14.65
N LYS A 86 9.23 8.50 -14.21
CA LYS A 86 10.09 7.64 -13.40
C LYS A 86 9.56 7.49 -11.98
N HIS A 87 9.22 8.60 -11.34
CA HIS A 87 8.74 8.63 -9.96
C HIS A 87 7.41 9.38 -9.89
N LEU A 88 6.34 8.67 -9.57
CA LEU A 88 5.04 9.27 -9.30
C LEU A 88 4.69 9.07 -7.84
N PHE A 89 4.37 10.15 -7.14
CA PHE A 89 3.84 10.16 -5.79
C PHE A 89 2.43 10.75 -5.79
N LEU A 90 1.47 10.02 -5.22
CA LEU A 90 0.07 10.42 -5.16
C LEU A 90 -0.39 10.44 -3.70
N GLY A 91 -0.81 11.58 -3.18
CA GLY A 91 -1.34 11.75 -1.83
C GLY A 91 -2.85 11.93 -1.84
N TYR A 92 -3.56 10.93 -1.33
CA TYR A 92 -5.01 10.93 -1.14
C TYR A 92 -5.34 11.28 0.31
N ASP A 93 -6.27 12.21 0.49
CA ASP A 93 -6.95 12.36 1.78
C ASP A 93 -8.35 11.74 1.63
N LEU A 94 -8.60 10.65 2.34
CA LEU A 94 -9.86 9.92 2.30
C LEU A 94 -10.94 10.72 3.05
N ILE A 95 -11.79 11.42 2.29
CA ILE A 95 -12.91 12.20 2.82
C ILE A 95 -14.11 11.26 3.09
N PRO A 96 -14.86 11.41 4.21
CA PRO A 96 -15.94 10.51 4.61
C PRO A 96 -17.08 10.29 3.63
N THR A 97 -17.31 11.22 2.71
CA THR A 97 -18.45 11.21 1.81
C THR A 97 -18.13 10.65 0.42
N SER A 98 -16.85 10.60 0.05
CA SER A 98 -16.41 9.96 -1.19
C SER A 98 -16.21 8.48 -0.95
N ARG A 99 -16.62 7.64 -1.90
CA ARG A 99 -16.33 6.20 -1.88
C ARG A 99 -14.84 6.04 -1.60
N ALA A 100 -14.48 5.51 -0.43
CA ALA A 100 -13.09 5.25 -0.01
C ALA A 100 -12.32 4.31 -0.99
N CYS A 101 -12.99 3.89 -2.06
CA CYS A 101 -12.56 3.04 -3.14
C CYS A 101 -11.70 3.74 -4.21
N ASP A 102 -11.69 5.06 -4.34
CA ASP A 102 -11.09 5.69 -5.54
C ASP A 102 -9.56 5.55 -5.62
N GLY A 103 -8.85 5.76 -4.50
CA GLY A 103 -7.39 5.55 -4.46
C GLY A 103 -6.97 4.08 -4.67
N LEU A 104 -7.88 3.15 -4.39
CA LEU A 104 -7.65 1.71 -4.55
C LEU A 104 -8.22 1.15 -5.86
N ALA A 105 -9.13 1.86 -6.52
CA ALA A 105 -9.61 1.53 -7.86
C ALA A 105 -8.46 1.59 -8.87
N ILE A 106 -7.52 2.55 -8.71
CA ILE A 106 -6.27 2.59 -9.47
C ILE A 106 -5.43 1.32 -9.26
N LEU A 107 -5.53 0.67 -8.09
CA LEU A 107 -4.86 -0.61 -7.86
C LEU A 107 -5.57 -1.79 -8.55
N ASN A 108 -6.86 -1.68 -8.90
CA ASN A 108 -7.51 -2.68 -9.74
C ASN A 108 -6.95 -2.64 -11.16
N ASP A 109 -6.53 -1.48 -11.65
CA ASP A 109 -5.93 -1.34 -12.98
C ASP A 109 -4.48 -1.83 -13.02
N LEU A 110 -3.80 -1.95 -11.87
CA LEU A 110 -2.53 -2.66 -11.75
C LEU A 110 -2.64 -4.18 -12.00
N ARG A 111 -3.85 -4.73 -12.19
CA ARG A 111 -4.11 -6.17 -12.38
C ARG A 111 -3.33 -6.79 -13.52
N ASP A 112 -2.93 -6.00 -14.53
CA ASP A 112 -2.29 -6.48 -15.76
C ASP A 112 -0.82 -6.06 -15.98
N SER A 113 -0.18 -5.30 -15.09
CA SER A 113 1.16 -4.78 -15.39
C SER A 113 2.26 -5.35 -14.50
N THR A 114 3.43 -5.53 -15.12
CA THR A 114 4.73 -6.05 -14.64
C THR A 114 5.32 -5.48 -13.33
N MET A 115 4.50 -4.91 -12.45
CA MET A 115 4.92 -4.25 -11.23
C MET A 115 4.89 -5.19 -10.02
N ARG A 116 5.94 -5.10 -9.19
CA ARG A 116 5.95 -5.63 -7.84
C ARG A 116 5.33 -4.59 -6.92
N THR A 117 4.17 -4.91 -6.33
CA THR A 117 3.40 -3.99 -5.49
C THR A 117 3.49 -4.39 -4.02
N ARG A 118 3.92 -3.45 -3.17
CA ARG A 118 4.05 -3.58 -1.73
C ARG A 118 3.14 -2.58 -1.03
N LEU A 119 2.21 -3.06 -0.21
CA LEU A 119 1.40 -2.24 0.68
C LEU A 119 2.03 -2.23 2.08
N VAL A 120 2.21 -1.04 2.64
CA VAL A 120 2.80 -0.78 3.95
C VAL A 120 1.86 0.12 4.73
N PHE A 121 1.30 -0.36 5.83
CA PHE A 121 0.57 0.50 6.75
C PHE A 121 1.55 1.14 7.72
N SER A 122 1.64 2.46 7.81
CA SER A 122 2.56 3.11 8.77
C SER A 122 1.91 3.31 10.13
N ASP A 123 0.61 3.62 10.15
CA ASP A 123 -0.17 3.91 11.35
C ASP A 123 -1.68 3.77 11.05
N ASN A 124 -2.52 4.16 12.02
CA ASN A 124 -3.98 4.01 11.99
C ASN A 124 -4.66 5.00 11.06
N GLU A 125 -3.89 5.94 10.51
CA GLU A 125 -4.36 7.00 9.64
C GLU A 125 -3.69 6.94 8.26
N THR A 126 -2.60 6.18 8.10
CA THR A 126 -1.73 6.29 6.94
C THR A 126 -1.30 4.93 6.39
N ALA A 127 -1.47 4.75 5.08
CA ALA A 127 -0.96 3.62 4.33
C ALA A 127 -0.20 4.07 3.07
N PHE A 128 0.83 3.31 2.71
CA PHE A 128 1.64 3.51 1.52
C PHE A 128 1.59 2.30 0.61
N VAL A 129 1.27 2.51 -0.65
CA VAL A 129 1.41 1.50 -1.70
C VAL A 129 2.60 1.87 -2.57
N TYR A 130 3.59 1.00 -2.59
CA TYR A 130 4.77 1.12 -3.46
C TYR A 130 4.64 0.11 -4.59
N ALA A 131 4.62 0.57 -5.83
CA ALA A 131 4.70 -0.31 -6.99
C ALA A 131 5.98 0.00 -7.78
N VAL A 132 6.76 -1.05 -8.09
CA VAL A 132 8.00 -0.93 -8.87
C VAL A 132 7.93 -1.86 -10.05
N ASN A 133 8.13 -1.34 -11.25
CA ASN A 133 8.12 -2.15 -12.48
C ASN A 133 9.51 -2.72 -12.83
N LYS A 134 9.57 -3.57 -13.86
CA LYS A 134 10.82 -4.17 -14.37
C LYS A 134 11.87 -3.19 -14.90
N HIS A 135 11.52 -1.91 -15.03
CA HIS A 135 12.38 -0.83 -15.52
C HIS A 135 12.72 0.16 -14.38
N ASP A 136 12.63 -0.27 -13.12
CA ASP A 136 12.87 0.52 -11.90
C ASP A 136 12.04 1.80 -11.78
N ARG A 137 10.91 1.89 -12.49
CA ARG A 137 9.96 2.99 -12.32
C ARG A 137 9.12 2.75 -11.09
N THR A 138 8.96 3.78 -10.29
CA THR A 138 8.29 3.70 -8.99
C THR A 138 6.99 4.50 -9.00
N ARG A 139 5.94 3.90 -8.46
CA ARG A 139 4.70 4.57 -8.09
C ARG A 139 4.56 4.45 -6.58
N THR A 140 4.29 5.57 -5.92
CA THR A 140 4.01 5.60 -4.48
C THR A 140 2.66 6.26 -4.29
N ILE A 141 1.74 5.55 -3.68
CA ILE A 141 0.43 6.07 -3.30
C ILE A 141 0.41 6.16 -1.79
N LEU A 142 0.23 7.37 -1.28
CA LEU A 142 -0.01 7.68 0.11
C LEU A 142 -1.52 7.82 0.28
N LEU A 143 -2.10 6.99 1.14
CA LEU A 143 -3.48 7.07 1.58
C LEU A 143 -3.47 7.62 3.00
N ARG A 144 -4.04 8.81 3.20
CA ARG A 144 -4.23 9.44 4.50
C ARG A 144 -5.71 9.46 4.84
N ARG A 145 -6.03 9.11 6.08
CA ARG A 145 -7.36 9.12 6.66
C ARG A 145 -7.72 10.53 7.10
N HIS A 146 -8.97 10.94 6.88
CA HIS A 146 -9.55 12.05 7.61
C HIS A 146 -10.01 11.58 9.00
N ARG A 147 -9.67 12.31 10.07
CA ARG A 147 -10.07 12.02 11.45
C ARG A 147 -11.57 11.70 11.51
N GLY A 148 -11.92 10.52 12.03
CA GLY A 148 -13.32 10.09 12.23
C GLY A 148 -13.74 8.77 11.56
N ASN A 149 -13.07 8.30 10.50
CA ASN A 149 -13.54 7.10 9.76
C ASN A 149 -12.66 5.86 9.93
N HIS A 150 -13.23 4.67 10.02
CA HIS A 150 -12.42 3.47 10.15
C HIS A 150 -11.83 3.04 8.79
N LEU A 151 -10.54 2.68 8.77
CA LEU A 151 -9.92 1.99 7.63
C LEU A 151 -10.61 0.64 7.33
N SER A 152 -11.44 0.10 8.23
CA SER A 152 -12.26 -1.08 7.98
C SER A 152 -13.37 -0.87 6.95
N ASP A 153 -13.76 0.36 6.65
CA ASP A 153 -14.73 0.60 5.56
C ASP A 153 -14.08 0.42 4.17
N ILE A 154 -12.74 0.34 4.13
CA ILE A 154 -11.94 -0.08 2.99
C ILE A 154 -12.03 -1.61 2.78
N CYS A 155 -12.54 -2.39 3.75
CA CYS A 155 -12.63 -3.85 3.71
C CYS A 155 -13.54 -4.44 2.62
N GLY A 156 -14.22 -3.61 1.83
CA GLY A 156 -14.94 -4.03 0.62
C GLY A 156 -14.05 -4.17 -0.62
N ILE A 157 -12.76 -3.84 -0.54
CA ILE A 157 -11.91 -3.66 -1.72
C ILE A 157 -11.01 -4.87 -1.93
N HIS A 158 -11.36 -5.66 -2.94
CA HIS A 158 -10.54 -6.73 -3.46
C HIS A 158 -9.32 -6.15 -4.19
N VAL A 159 -8.24 -5.86 -3.46
CA VAL A 159 -7.01 -5.40 -4.10
C VAL A 159 -6.29 -6.60 -4.70
N VAL A 160 -6.56 -6.87 -5.98
CA VAL A 160 -6.03 -8.04 -6.69
C VAL A 160 -4.54 -7.87 -7.06
N SER A 161 -3.93 -6.70 -6.92
CA SER A 161 -2.58 -6.42 -7.44
C SER A 161 -1.45 -6.36 -6.40
N VAL A 162 -1.75 -6.45 -5.10
CA VAL A 162 -0.72 -6.40 -4.04
C VAL A 162 -0.02 -7.75 -3.94
N THR A 163 1.31 -7.76 -4.07
CA THR A 163 2.13 -8.99 -4.00
C THR A 163 2.85 -9.14 -2.65
N SER A 164 3.07 -8.03 -1.95
CA SER A 164 3.68 -8.00 -0.61
C SER A 164 2.90 -7.10 0.34
N LEU A 165 2.69 -7.55 1.57
CA LEU A 165 1.97 -6.83 2.62
C LEU A 165 2.85 -6.66 3.86
N VAL A 166 2.89 -5.45 4.45
CA VAL A 166 3.65 -5.16 5.66
C VAL A 166 2.79 -4.46 6.70
N PHE A 167 2.76 -5.01 7.92
CA PHE A 167 2.04 -4.46 9.06
C PHE A 167 3.01 -3.82 10.07
N HIS A 168 2.74 -2.57 10.46
CA HIS A 168 3.42 -1.84 11.54
C HIS A 168 2.51 -1.66 12.78
N SER A 169 3.09 -1.15 13.86
CA SER A 169 2.57 -1.22 15.23
C SER A 169 1.23 -0.56 15.48
N ASP A 170 0.90 0.43 14.68
CA ASP A 170 -0.23 1.30 14.93
C ASP A 170 -1.27 1.16 13.83
N SER A 171 -1.25 0.09 13.04
CA SER A 171 -1.96 0.05 11.75
C SER A 171 -3.33 -0.63 11.76
N TRP A 172 -3.71 -1.30 12.85
CA TRP A 172 -4.92 -2.10 12.90
C TRP A 172 -5.71 -1.88 14.19
N PHE A 173 -7.00 -1.61 14.04
CA PHE A 173 -7.90 -1.34 15.16
C PHE A 173 -8.57 -2.63 15.65
N ARG A 174 -8.73 -2.76 16.98
CA ARG A 174 -9.45 -3.89 17.59
C ARG A 174 -10.92 -3.93 17.19
N ASP A 175 -11.54 -2.77 16.99
CA ASP A 175 -12.97 -2.64 16.63
C ASP A 175 -13.30 -3.09 15.18
N THR A 176 -12.35 -3.68 14.45
CA THR A 176 -12.58 -4.25 13.11
C THR A 176 -13.12 -5.69 13.15
N GLU A 177 -13.76 -6.07 14.28
CA GLU A 177 -14.09 -7.44 14.71
C GLU A 177 -14.82 -8.31 13.68
N ASP A 178 -15.37 -7.72 12.61
CA ASP A 178 -16.22 -8.45 11.68
C ASP A 178 -15.57 -8.86 10.35
N LYS A 179 -14.51 -8.21 9.83
CA LYS A 179 -13.97 -8.54 8.48
C LYS A 179 -12.48 -8.22 8.27
N LEU A 180 -11.71 -9.26 7.93
CA LEU A 180 -10.36 -9.13 7.37
C LEU A 180 -10.45 -8.79 5.86
N PRO A 181 -9.71 -7.80 5.33
CA PRO A 181 -9.67 -7.53 3.90
C PRO A 181 -8.99 -8.65 3.14
N VAL A 182 -9.48 -8.91 1.92
CA VAL A 182 -9.03 -10.00 1.06
C VAL A 182 -8.04 -9.51 0.01
N PHE A 183 -6.83 -10.04 0.06
CA PHE A 183 -5.70 -9.80 -0.84
C PHE A 183 -5.30 -11.10 -1.58
N PRO A 184 -5.99 -11.44 -2.67
CA PRO A 184 -5.84 -12.75 -3.30
C PRO A 184 -4.44 -13.01 -3.88
N ARG A 185 -3.68 -11.98 -4.27
CA ARG A 185 -2.33 -12.12 -4.87
C ARG A 185 -1.16 -11.87 -3.92
N VAL A 186 -1.41 -11.62 -2.64
CA VAL A 186 -0.32 -11.44 -1.67
C VAL A 186 0.40 -12.77 -1.48
N ARG A 187 1.67 -12.81 -1.87
CA ARG A 187 2.55 -13.99 -1.72
C ARG A 187 3.50 -13.85 -0.55
N LYS A 188 3.75 -12.62 -0.09
CA LYS A 188 4.61 -12.35 1.06
C LYS A 188 3.92 -11.45 2.07
N VAL A 189 3.85 -11.89 3.32
CA VAL A 189 3.39 -11.08 4.46
C VAL A 189 4.56 -10.85 5.40
N THR A 190 4.73 -9.61 5.88
CA THR A 190 5.70 -9.26 6.92
C THR A 190 4.99 -8.60 8.07
N ILE A 191 5.12 -9.18 9.26
CA ILE A 191 4.58 -8.64 10.51
C ILE A 191 5.77 -8.15 11.32
N THR A 192 5.83 -6.85 11.56
CA THR A 192 6.97 -6.20 12.23
C THR A 192 6.70 -5.82 13.69
N ASP A 193 5.44 -5.95 14.14
CA ASP A 193 5.06 -5.72 15.53
C ASP A 193 4.43 -6.98 16.14
N PRO A 194 5.00 -7.49 17.25
CA PRO A 194 4.39 -8.48 18.12
C PRO A 194 2.93 -8.27 18.54
N SER A 195 2.47 -7.03 18.69
CA SER A 195 1.07 -6.73 19.10
C SER A 195 0.04 -7.20 18.07
N MET A 196 0.40 -7.19 16.78
CA MET A 196 -0.44 -7.61 15.67
C MET A 196 -0.67 -9.12 15.62
N PHE A 197 0.21 -9.91 16.24
CA PHE A 197 0.06 -11.36 16.26
C PHE A 197 -1.19 -11.79 17.00
N ALA A 198 -1.43 -11.22 18.18
CA ALA A 198 -2.61 -11.51 18.97
C ALA A 198 -3.89 -11.10 18.22
N VAL A 199 -3.91 -9.88 17.67
CA VAL A 199 -5.07 -9.36 16.92
C VAL A 199 -5.41 -10.25 15.71
N LEU A 200 -4.43 -10.66 14.91
CA LEU A 200 -4.66 -11.49 13.73
C LEU A 200 -5.08 -12.93 14.09
N ILE A 201 -4.60 -13.46 15.22
CA ILE A 201 -5.02 -14.77 15.74
C ILE A 201 -6.46 -14.68 16.28
N ASP A 202 -6.77 -13.69 17.09
CA ASP A 202 -8.11 -13.48 17.67
C ASP A 202 -9.15 -13.29 16.56
N LEU A 203 -8.82 -12.55 15.50
CA LEU A 203 -9.68 -12.36 14.33
C LEU A 203 -9.95 -13.66 13.55
N ALA A 204 -9.00 -14.60 13.54
CA ALA A 204 -9.19 -15.89 12.86
C ALA A 204 -10.02 -16.88 13.65
N GLU A 205 -10.00 -16.78 14.98
CA GLU A 205 -10.81 -17.60 15.86
C GLU A 205 -12.21 -17.02 16.08
N SER A 206 -12.40 -15.76 15.70
CA SER A 206 -13.73 -15.16 15.61
C SER A 206 -14.60 -15.96 14.66
N LYS A 207 -15.72 -16.49 15.17
CA LYS A 207 -16.71 -17.28 14.43
C LYS A 207 -17.38 -16.50 13.29
N SER A 208 -17.19 -15.19 13.19
CA SER A 208 -17.72 -14.33 12.12
C SER A 208 -16.82 -14.27 10.87
N SER A 209 -15.56 -14.72 10.98
CA SER A 209 -14.55 -14.59 9.92
C SER A 209 -14.74 -15.63 8.81
N THR A 210 -15.54 -15.30 7.80
CA THR A 210 -15.71 -16.14 6.58
C THR A 210 -14.69 -15.81 5.49
N THR A 211 -13.82 -14.82 5.70
CA THR A 211 -12.92 -14.27 4.67
C THR A 211 -11.45 -14.40 5.06
N ARG A 212 -10.68 -15.12 4.23
CA ARG A 212 -9.24 -15.32 4.42
C ARG A 212 -8.46 -14.23 3.66
N PRO A 213 -7.49 -13.55 4.29
CA PRO A 213 -6.89 -12.36 3.70
C PRO A 213 -5.86 -12.67 2.60
N CYS A 214 -5.12 -13.79 2.62
CA CYS A 214 -4.02 -14.02 1.68
C CYS A 214 -3.98 -15.48 1.19
N PRO A 215 -4.92 -15.93 0.35
CA PRO A 215 -4.95 -17.31 -0.13
C PRO A 215 -3.67 -17.72 -0.91
N GLU A 216 -3.05 -16.82 -1.68
CA GLU A 216 -1.78 -17.07 -2.38
C GLU A 216 -0.52 -16.95 -1.50
N LEU A 217 -0.64 -16.79 -0.17
CA LEU A 217 0.51 -16.61 0.71
C LEU A 217 1.54 -17.74 0.55
N GLN A 218 2.80 -17.40 0.30
CA GLN A 218 3.92 -18.34 0.19
C GLN A 218 4.99 -18.08 1.25
N ASP A 219 5.23 -16.82 1.60
CA ASP A 219 6.28 -16.42 2.52
C ASP A 219 5.70 -15.58 3.66
N LEU A 220 5.94 -16.01 4.90
CA LEU A 220 5.63 -15.26 6.11
C LEU A 220 6.92 -14.82 6.78
N VAL A 221 7.03 -13.54 7.11
CA VAL A 221 8.16 -12.98 7.86
C VAL A 221 7.63 -12.42 9.17
N LEU A 222 8.19 -12.91 10.27
CA LEU A 222 7.91 -12.46 11.63
C LEU A 222 9.13 -11.69 12.11
N ALA A 223 9.00 -10.40 12.38
CA ALA A 223 10.07 -9.58 12.92
C ALA A 223 9.55 -8.74 14.08
N GLY A 224 10.40 -8.48 15.06
CA GLY A 224 10.14 -7.53 16.15
C GLY A 224 10.90 -6.24 15.94
N LYS A 225 10.57 -5.21 16.73
CA LYS A 225 11.39 -4.00 16.81
C LYS A 225 12.74 -4.37 17.45
N SER A 226 13.85 -3.98 16.81
CA SER A 226 15.22 -4.26 17.26
C SER A 226 15.48 -3.79 18.70
N ASP A 227 14.83 -2.71 19.10
CA ASP A 227 15.09 -2.01 20.36
C ASP A 227 14.14 -2.46 21.49
N SER A 228 13.30 -3.47 21.23
CA SER A 228 12.29 -3.96 22.15
C SER A 228 12.67 -5.31 22.76
N LYS A 229 12.08 -5.64 23.92
CA LYS A 229 12.26 -6.96 24.54
C LYS A 229 11.82 -8.05 23.56
N PRO A 230 12.57 -9.16 23.42
CA PRO A 230 12.18 -10.24 22.54
C PRO A 230 10.78 -10.75 22.88
N VAL A 231 9.94 -10.91 21.87
CA VAL A 231 8.60 -11.46 22.07
C VAL A 231 8.60 -12.95 21.82
N ASN A 232 8.15 -13.67 22.84
CA ASN A 232 8.02 -15.11 22.79
C ASN A 232 6.70 -15.47 22.11
N ILE A 233 6.78 -16.21 21.02
CA ILE A 233 5.62 -16.73 20.29
C ILE A 233 5.70 -18.25 20.36
N LEU A 234 4.61 -18.91 20.75
CA LEU A 234 4.56 -20.37 20.70
C LEU A 234 4.49 -20.82 19.23
N TYR A 235 5.12 -21.94 18.89
CA TYR A 235 5.02 -22.51 17.54
C TYR A 235 3.55 -22.72 17.12
N SER A 236 2.72 -23.22 18.03
CA SER A 236 1.26 -23.33 17.83
C SER A 236 0.58 -21.98 17.54
N GLY A 237 1.07 -20.88 18.12
CA GLY A 237 0.61 -19.52 17.82
C GLY A 237 0.98 -19.07 16.41
N ALA A 238 2.19 -19.38 15.95
CA ALA A 238 2.62 -19.10 14.58
C ALA A 238 1.83 -19.94 13.55
N VAL A 239 1.53 -21.20 13.86
CA VAL A 239 0.66 -22.06 13.05
C VAL A 239 -0.75 -21.50 12.96
N ARG A 240 -1.34 -21.07 14.10
CA ARG A 240 -2.65 -20.41 14.13
C ARG A 240 -2.67 -19.16 13.25
N LEU A 241 -1.62 -18.35 13.29
CA LEU A 241 -1.47 -17.18 12.43
C LEU A 241 -1.35 -17.53 10.93
N ILE A 242 -0.66 -18.61 10.58
CA ILE A 242 -0.59 -19.06 9.17
C ILE A 242 -1.99 -19.47 8.69
N ARG A 243 -2.73 -20.23 9.53
CA ARG A 243 -4.10 -20.63 9.22
C ARG A 243 -5.05 -19.43 9.13
N ALA A 244 -4.90 -18.45 10.02
CA ALA A 244 -5.61 -17.18 9.96
C ALA A 244 -5.44 -16.48 8.61
N LEU A 245 -4.20 -16.37 8.14
CA LEU A 245 -3.89 -15.59 6.94
C LEU A 245 -4.18 -16.35 5.64
N LYS A 246 -3.92 -17.66 5.60
CA LYS A 246 -3.96 -18.48 4.38
C LYS A 246 -5.09 -19.50 4.36
N GLY A 247 -5.50 -20.03 5.51
CA GLY A 247 -6.61 -20.97 5.67
C GLY A 247 -6.27 -22.27 6.43
N ASP A 248 -7.29 -23.08 6.74
CA ASP A 248 -7.14 -24.24 7.66
C ASP A 248 -6.20 -25.35 7.15
N ASN A 249 -6.07 -25.51 5.84
CA ASN A 249 -5.13 -26.44 5.18
C ASN A 249 -3.91 -25.71 4.61
N ALA A 250 -3.50 -24.60 5.23
CA ALA A 250 -2.45 -23.73 4.74
C ALA A 250 -1.08 -24.40 4.81
N ILE A 251 -0.42 -24.47 3.65
CA ILE A 251 1.01 -24.79 3.55
C ILE A 251 1.72 -23.56 2.97
N ILE A 252 2.68 -23.00 3.71
CA ILE A 252 3.53 -21.92 3.20
C ILE A 252 4.92 -22.45 2.84
N ARG A 253 5.55 -21.80 1.87
CA ARG A 253 6.89 -22.15 1.42
C ARG A 253 7.94 -21.80 2.47
N THR A 254 7.88 -20.60 3.01
CA THR A 254 8.90 -20.12 3.94
C THR A 254 8.28 -19.41 5.14
N LEU A 255 8.70 -19.80 6.33
CA LEU A 255 8.58 -18.97 7.53
C LEU A 255 9.96 -18.40 7.87
N ARG A 256 10.07 -17.07 7.91
CA ARG A 256 11.28 -16.39 8.37
C ARG A 256 11.03 -15.74 9.71
N VAL A 257 11.93 -16.00 10.64
CA VAL A 257 11.93 -15.38 11.97
C VAL A 257 13.12 -14.44 12.02
N GLY A 258 12.81 -13.15 12.06
CA GLY A 258 13.76 -12.05 12.18
C GLY A 258 14.04 -11.69 13.65
N PRO A 259 14.85 -10.65 13.87
CA PRO A 259 15.27 -10.23 15.20
C PRO A 259 14.06 -9.82 16.07
N GLY A 260 14.20 -9.97 17.39
CA GLY A 260 13.18 -9.58 18.36
C GLY A 260 12.01 -10.57 18.50
N ILE A 261 11.99 -11.68 17.77
CA ILE A 261 11.02 -12.77 17.93
C ILE A 261 11.75 -14.04 18.37
N VAL A 262 11.20 -14.72 19.38
CA VAL A 262 11.67 -16.03 19.84
C VAL A 262 10.51 -17.01 19.72
N LEU A 263 10.65 -18.01 18.84
CA LEU A 263 9.67 -19.09 18.80
C LEU A 263 9.98 -20.13 19.88
N ARG A 264 8.96 -20.65 20.56
CA ARG A 264 9.09 -21.66 21.62
C ARG A 264 8.14 -22.84 21.40
N GLY A 265 8.59 -24.03 21.79
CA GLY A 265 7.85 -25.30 21.71
C GLY A 265 8.64 -26.37 20.96
N ASP A 266 7.94 -27.38 20.45
CA ASP A 266 8.49 -28.38 19.54
C ASP A 266 8.18 -27.96 18.09
N ALA A 267 9.21 -27.60 17.32
CA ALA A 267 9.05 -27.10 15.95
C ALA A 267 8.61 -28.20 14.99
N ASP A 268 9.15 -29.41 15.15
CA ASP A 268 8.95 -30.52 14.22
C ASP A 268 7.51 -31.03 14.34
N ALA A 269 7.00 -31.12 15.58
CA ALA A 269 5.62 -31.53 15.83
C ALA A 269 4.57 -30.52 15.32
N GLU A 270 4.85 -29.21 15.42
CA GLU A 270 3.87 -28.16 15.15
C GLU A 270 3.84 -27.73 13.67
N PHE A 271 4.98 -27.77 12.97
CA PHE A 271 5.07 -27.29 11.59
C PHE A 271 5.12 -28.35 10.51
N ASP A 272 5.11 -29.64 10.88
CA ASP A 272 5.03 -30.73 9.91
C ASP A 272 3.79 -30.55 9.00
N GLY A 273 4.02 -30.64 7.69
CA GLY A 273 2.99 -30.40 6.68
C GLY A 273 2.48 -28.95 6.55
N ILE A 274 3.00 -27.97 7.30
CA ILE A 274 2.54 -26.57 7.28
C ILE A 274 3.61 -25.61 6.71
N VAL A 275 4.90 -25.86 6.98
CA VAL A 275 6.00 -25.01 6.52
C VAL A 275 7.08 -25.85 5.84
N HIS A 276 7.41 -25.55 4.58
CA HIS A 276 8.47 -26.27 3.87
C HIS A 276 9.88 -25.89 4.34
N GLN A 277 10.12 -24.61 4.64
CA GLN A 277 11.42 -24.13 5.07
C GLN A 277 11.29 -23.09 6.18
N MET A 278 11.99 -23.30 7.29
CA MET A 278 12.23 -22.27 8.29
C MET A 278 13.59 -21.62 8.09
N ARG A 279 13.62 -20.29 8.19
CA ARG A 279 14.88 -19.53 8.18
C ARG A 279 14.94 -18.63 9.40
N TRP A 280 16.08 -18.66 10.06
CA TRP A 280 16.43 -17.77 11.15
C TRP A 280 17.34 -16.70 10.55
N ASP A 281 16.85 -15.47 10.45
CA ASP A 281 17.71 -14.35 10.07
C ASP A 281 18.47 -13.91 11.32
N SER A 282 19.45 -14.72 11.74
CA SER A 282 20.35 -14.40 12.85
C SER A 282 21.44 -13.44 12.38
N ASN A 283 21.18 -12.12 12.43
CA ASN A 283 22.16 -11.09 12.81
C ASN A 283 21.53 -9.68 12.88
N PRO A 284 21.83 -8.93 13.94
CA PRO A 284 22.80 -7.86 13.77
C PRO A 284 24.02 -8.18 14.64
N ALA A 285 25.18 -8.31 13.98
CA ALA A 285 26.44 -7.98 14.62
C ALA A 285 26.46 -6.47 14.92
#